data_AF-A0A351A2S9-F1
#
_entry.id   AF-A0A351A2S9-F1
#
_cell.length_a   1.000
_cell.length_b   1.000
_cell.length_c   1.000
_cell.angle_alpha   90.00
_cell.angle_beta   90.00
_cell.angle_gamma   90.00
#
_symmetry.space_group_name_H-M   'P 1'
#
loop_
_entity.id
_entity.type
_entity.pdbx_description
1 polymer ?
#
loop_
_entity_poly.entity_id
_entity_poly.type
_entity_poly.pdbx_seq_one_letter_code
_entity_poly.pdbx_strand_id
1 'polypeptide(L)'
;MTWLLLLSLPPLAGALAYGRAPLFAWLWAGLAWLAAMGWAAGWAVGWTLLAMAVLAAVLGVFMHDGLRRQRVTAPILKAFRRALPAMSQTERDALEAGTVWWEGELFAGRPDWNKLGAYPWPKLSAEEQAFLDNETEALCRLTNDWACTQQQDMPAEVWQYIKDKGFLGMIIPREYGGKGFSAYAHSQVITKLSTRSSAPAVTVMVPNSLGPAELLLHYGTPEQKQHYLPGLASGREIPAFALTSPWAGSDAASIPDAGVVCKGEWNGEEVLGMRVSFDKRYITLAPVCTVFGLAFRLYDPERLLGGDEDLGITCALVPHDHPGVDIGNRHFPLNAVWMNGPVRGKDVFMPLDFIIGGPRMAGQGWRMLMEC
;
A
#
# COMPACT_ATOMS: atom_id res chain seq x y z
N MET A 1 43.46 -34.92 29.34
CA MET A 1 43.38 -33.45 29.10
C MET A 1 42.83 -33.13 27.71
N THR A 2 43.40 -33.72 26.65
CA THR A 2 43.02 -33.48 25.24
C THR A 2 41.54 -33.78 24.92
N TRP A 3 41.01 -34.90 25.39
CA TRP A 3 39.59 -35.25 25.19
C TRP A 3 38.62 -34.25 25.82
N LEU A 4 38.97 -33.67 26.97
CA LEU A 4 38.14 -32.65 27.63
C LEU A 4 38.10 -31.35 26.81
N LEU A 5 39.23 -30.95 26.21
CA LEU A 5 39.29 -29.77 25.34
C LEU A 5 38.56 -30.00 24.00
N LEU A 6 38.59 -31.22 23.45
CA LEU A 6 37.81 -31.56 22.26
C LEU A 6 36.31 -31.49 22.56
N LEU A 7 35.89 -32.04 23.70
CA LEU A 7 34.49 -31.97 24.15
C LEU A 7 34.05 -30.57 24.57
N SER A 8 34.98 -29.65 24.88
CA SER A 8 34.64 -28.27 25.24
C SER A 8 34.37 -27.36 24.02
N LEU A 9 34.78 -27.75 22.82
CA LEU A 9 34.62 -26.92 21.61
C LEU A 9 33.13 -26.74 21.22
N PRO A 10 32.29 -27.78 21.12
CA PRO A 10 30.86 -27.61 20.83
C PRO A 10 30.09 -26.73 21.84
N PRO A 11 30.22 -26.89 23.17
CA PRO A 11 29.53 -26.02 24.12
C PRO A 11 30.10 -24.59 24.13
N LEU A 12 31.42 -24.40 23.91
CA LEU A 12 32.00 -23.06 23.76
C LEU A 12 31.45 -22.34 22.52
N ALA A 13 31.43 -23.02 21.37
CA ALA A 13 30.84 -22.48 20.15
C ALA A 13 29.33 -22.24 20.31
N GLY A 14 28.61 -23.16 20.97
CA GLY A 14 27.20 -23.02 21.30
C GLY A 14 26.93 -21.81 22.18
N ALA A 15 27.73 -21.58 23.24
CA ALA A 15 27.61 -20.43 24.12
C ALA A 15 27.89 -19.11 23.40
N LEU A 16 28.94 -19.05 22.58
CA LEU A 16 29.27 -17.86 21.77
C LEU A 16 28.20 -17.55 20.73
N ALA A 17 27.63 -18.58 20.09
CA ALA A 17 26.55 -18.42 19.11
C ALA A 17 25.25 -17.99 19.78
N TYR A 18 24.85 -18.66 20.86
CA TYR A 18 23.65 -18.34 21.62
C TYR A 18 23.71 -16.93 22.22
N GLY A 19 24.87 -16.54 22.76
CA GLY A 19 25.13 -15.18 23.26
C GLY A 19 25.33 -14.13 22.16
N ARG A 20 25.23 -14.50 20.88
CA ARG A 20 25.47 -13.61 19.72
C ARG A 20 26.79 -12.84 19.83
N ALA A 21 27.84 -13.52 20.31
CA ALA A 21 29.13 -12.91 20.61
C ALA A 21 29.74 -12.28 19.35
N PRO A 22 30.35 -11.08 19.46
CA PRO A 22 30.99 -10.42 18.32
C PRO A 22 32.19 -11.22 17.82
N LEU A 23 32.55 -11.05 16.54
CA LEU A 23 33.57 -11.87 15.88
C LEU A 23 34.95 -11.83 16.55
N PHE A 24 35.30 -10.71 17.22
CA PHE A 24 36.53 -10.63 17.99
C PHE A 24 36.52 -11.58 19.21
N ALA A 25 35.36 -11.82 19.83
CA ALA A 25 35.24 -12.76 20.94
C ALA A 25 35.43 -14.20 20.46
N TRP A 26 34.91 -14.53 19.28
CA TRP A 26 35.19 -15.80 18.61
C TRP A 26 36.67 -16.00 18.29
N LEU A 27 37.34 -14.95 17.82
CA LEU A 27 38.78 -14.98 17.56
C LEU A 27 39.56 -15.30 18.83
N TRP A 28 39.37 -14.53 19.91
CA TRP A 28 40.12 -14.74 21.14
C TRP A 28 39.82 -16.10 21.79
N ALA A 29 38.55 -16.52 21.82
CA ALA A 29 38.17 -17.82 22.34
C ALA A 29 38.79 -18.97 21.54
N GLY A 30 38.81 -18.86 20.21
CA GLY A 30 39.44 -19.85 19.33
C GLY A 30 40.96 -19.88 19.46
N LEU A 31 41.62 -18.73 19.58
CA LEU A 31 43.06 -18.65 19.83
C LEU A 31 43.45 -19.29 21.17
N ALA A 32 42.70 -18.98 22.23
CA ALA A 32 42.92 -19.57 23.55
C ALA A 32 42.69 -21.09 23.55
N TRP A 33 41.65 -21.55 22.86
CA TRP A 33 41.37 -22.99 22.71
C TRP A 33 42.47 -23.71 21.92
N LEU A 34 42.95 -23.13 20.81
CA LEU A 34 44.05 -23.70 20.01
C LEU A 34 45.36 -23.77 20.79
N ALA A 35 45.68 -22.74 21.58
CA ALA A 35 46.86 -22.73 22.44
C ALA A 35 46.77 -23.82 23.53
N ALA A 36 45.61 -23.95 24.18
CA ALA A 36 45.36 -25.00 25.18
C ALA A 36 45.41 -26.41 24.57
N MET A 37 44.85 -26.57 23.36
CA MET A 37 44.87 -27.84 22.62
C MET A 37 46.28 -28.23 22.21
N GLY A 38 47.05 -27.30 21.64
CA GLY A 38 48.44 -27.53 21.24
C GLY A 38 49.32 -27.96 22.41
N TRP A 39 49.14 -27.32 23.58
CA TRP A 39 49.83 -27.71 24.81
C TRP A 39 49.38 -29.08 25.32
N ALA A 40 48.08 -29.34 25.41
CA ALA A 40 47.54 -30.58 25.97
C ALA A 40 47.73 -31.81 25.06
N ALA A 41 47.81 -31.61 23.74
CA ALA A 41 48.02 -32.68 22.75
C ALA A 41 49.50 -32.89 22.40
N GLY A 42 50.42 -32.07 22.95
CA GLY A 42 51.85 -32.15 22.66
C GLY A 42 52.19 -31.80 21.21
N TRP A 43 51.43 -30.91 20.58
CA TRP A 43 51.73 -30.45 19.22
C TRP A 43 53.04 -29.67 19.20
N ALA A 44 53.78 -29.77 18.09
CA ALA A 44 54.93 -28.90 17.90
C ALA A 44 54.48 -27.43 17.94
N VAL A 45 55.28 -26.58 18.59
CA VAL A 45 54.96 -25.15 18.76
C VAL A 45 54.68 -24.47 17.42
N GLY A 46 55.46 -24.80 16.38
CA GLY A 46 55.26 -24.26 15.03
C GLY A 46 53.89 -24.58 14.44
N TRP A 47 53.36 -25.80 14.64
CA TRP A 47 52.03 -26.19 14.16
C TRP A 47 50.91 -25.47 14.92
N THR A 48 51.09 -25.28 16.23
CA THR A 48 50.11 -24.54 17.06
C THR A 48 50.05 -23.07 16.65
N LEU A 49 51.20 -22.42 16.46
CA LEU A 49 51.29 -21.04 16.00
C LEU A 49 50.73 -20.86 14.58
N LEU A 50 50.99 -21.81 13.68
CA LEU A 50 50.43 -21.78 12.34
C LEU A 50 48.91 -21.86 12.36
N ALA A 51 48.33 -22.79 13.13
CA ALA A 51 46.88 -22.93 13.25
C ALA A 51 46.22 -21.65 13.81
N MET A 52 46.83 -21.04 14.83
CA MET A 52 46.39 -19.77 15.40
C MET A 52 46.47 -18.62 14.37
N ALA A 53 47.57 -18.54 13.62
CA ALA A 53 47.75 -17.52 12.58
C ALA A 53 46.72 -17.66 11.45
N VAL A 54 46.41 -18.89 11.03
CA VAL A 54 45.37 -19.16 10.02
C VAL A 54 44.00 -18.72 10.54
N LEU A 55 43.62 -19.07 11.77
CA LEU A 55 42.35 -18.63 12.36
C LEU A 55 42.26 -17.10 12.42
N ALA A 56 43.33 -16.44 12.88
CA ALA A 56 43.40 -14.99 12.95
C ALA A 56 43.32 -14.32 11.57
N ALA A 57 44.01 -14.86 10.57
CA ALA A 57 43.94 -14.36 9.20
C ALA A 57 42.53 -14.48 8.61
N VAL A 58 41.90 -15.66 8.76
CA VAL A 58 40.53 -15.90 8.27
C VAL A 58 39.54 -14.94 8.95
N LEU A 59 39.48 -14.93 10.28
CA LEU A 59 38.55 -14.06 11.00
C LEU A 59 38.88 -12.57 10.81
N GLY A 60 40.16 -12.22 10.66
CA GLY A 60 40.63 -10.87 10.37
C GLY A 60 40.07 -10.32 9.05
N VAL A 61 39.96 -11.16 8.01
CA VAL A 61 39.30 -10.77 6.74
C VAL A 61 37.83 -10.41 6.97
N PHE A 62 37.12 -11.14 7.82
CA PHE A 62 35.71 -10.87 8.15
C PHE A 62 35.53 -9.70 9.13
N MET A 63 36.52 -9.43 9.99
CA MET A 63 36.52 -8.28 10.90
C MET A 63 36.79 -6.96 10.16
N HIS A 64 37.57 -6.98 9.08
CA HIS A 64 37.85 -5.79 8.29
C HIS A 64 36.76 -5.54 7.24
N ASP A 65 35.93 -4.52 7.45
CA ASP A 65 34.77 -4.23 6.60
C ASP A 65 35.07 -4.13 5.10
N GLY A 66 36.16 -3.45 4.72
CA GLY A 66 36.58 -3.33 3.32
C GLY A 66 36.91 -4.67 2.65
N LEU A 67 37.75 -5.49 3.29
CA LEU A 67 38.14 -6.81 2.81
C LEU A 67 36.95 -7.77 2.77
N ARG A 68 36.13 -7.82 3.84
CA ARG A 68 34.90 -8.61 3.87
C ARG A 68 33.99 -8.26 2.70
N ARG A 69 33.70 -6.98 2.49
CA ARG A 69 32.80 -6.52 1.43
C ARG A 69 33.35 -6.85 0.05
N GLN A 70 34.62 -6.57 -0.22
CA GLN A 70 35.21 -6.75 -1.56
C GLN A 70 35.51 -8.20 -1.92
N ARG A 71 36.05 -8.99 -0.97
CA ARG A 71 36.57 -10.33 -1.24
C ARG A 71 35.58 -11.46 -0.93
N VAL A 72 34.62 -11.22 -0.04
CA VAL A 72 33.65 -12.25 0.38
C VAL A 72 32.24 -11.88 -0.02
N THR A 73 31.71 -10.76 0.49
CA THR A 73 30.29 -10.42 0.32
C THR A 73 29.94 -10.07 -1.13
N ALA A 74 30.71 -9.22 -1.82
CA ALA A 74 30.39 -8.79 -3.18
C ALA A 74 30.42 -9.92 -4.22
N PRO A 75 31.42 -10.84 -4.21
CA PRO A 75 31.39 -12.02 -5.08
C PRO A 75 30.20 -12.94 -4.83
N ILE A 76 29.88 -13.22 -3.55
CA ILE A 76 28.70 -14.02 -3.17
C ILE A 76 27.43 -13.35 -3.66
N LEU A 77 27.28 -12.05 -3.41
CA LEU A 77 26.11 -11.28 -3.84
C LEU A 77 25.99 -11.24 -5.37
N LYS A 78 27.10 -11.14 -6.10
CA LYS A 78 27.11 -11.19 -7.57
C LYS A 78 26.65 -12.55 -8.10
N ALA A 79 27.06 -13.64 -7.47
CA ALA A 79 26.57 -14.98 -7.80
C ALA A 79 25.08 -15.13 -7.48
N PHE A 80 24.66 -14.65 -6.30
CA PHE A 80 23.27 -14.72 -5.86
C PHE A 80 22.32 -13.90 -6.75
N ARG A 81 22.72 -12.69 -7.16
CA ARG A 81 21.97 -11.84 -8.10
C ARG A 81 21.74 -12.48 -9.46
N ARG A 82 22.59 -13.42 -9.89
CA ARG A 82 22.37 -14.17 -11.13
C ARG A 82 21.32 -15.27 -11.00
N ALA A 83 21.07 -15.75 -9.78
CA ALA A 83 20.11 -16.79 -9.48
C ALA A 83 18.72 -16.24 -9.12
N LEU A 84 18.63 -14.97 -8.74
CA LEU A 84 17.35 -14.32 -8.46
C LEU A 84 16.70 -13.83 -9.78
N PRO A 85 15.39 -14.03 -9.96
CA PRO A 85 14.68 -13.45 -11.09
C PRO A 85 14.76 -11.92 -11.07
N ALA A 86 14.77 -11.31 -12.25
CA ALA A 86 14.66 -9.86 -12.38
C ALA A 86 13.27 -9.43 -11.89
N MET A 87 13.24 -8.53 -10.91
CA MET A 87 12.01 -7.95 -10.37
C MET A 87 11.32 -7.12 -11.45
N SER A 88 10.04 -7.39 -11.67
CA SER A 88 9.20 -6.61 -12.59
C SER A 88 9.07 -5.16 -12.11
N GLN A 89 8.72 -4.24 -13.01
CA GLN A 89 8.51 -2.83 -12.63
C GLN A 89 7.39 -2.71 -11.58
N THR A 90 6.30 -3.47 -11.74
CA THR A 90 5.18 -3.55 -10.79
C THR A 90 5.62 -4.00 -9.39
N GLU A 91 6.47 -5.03 -9.30
CA GLU A 91 7.01 -5.49 -8.01
C GLU A 91 7.95 -4.47 -7.38
N ARG A 92 8.73 -3.76 -8.21
CA ARG A 92 9.61 -2.69 -7.73
C ARG A 92 8.80 -1.53 -7.18
N ASP A 93 7.81 -1.07 -7.92
CA ASP A 93 6.92 0.01 -7.48
C ASP A 93 6.20 -0.37 -6.18
N ALA A 94 5.78 -1.63 -6.02
CA ALA A 94 5.18 -2.11 -4.76
C ALA A 94 6.17 -2.14 -3.58
N LEU A 95 7.45 -2.43 -3.81
CA LEU A 95 8.48 -2.46 -2.77
C LEU A 95 9.01 -1.06 -2.41
N GLU A 96 9.02 -0.15 -3.39
CA GLU A 96 9.41 1.24 -3.21
C GLU A 96 8.24 2.08 -2.67
N ALA A 97 7.01 1.65 -2.89
CA ALA A 97 5.83 2.25 -2.29
C ALA A 97 5.78 1.95 -0.79
N GLY A 98 5.82 3.01 0.01
CA GLY A 98 5.81 2.95 1.45
C GLY A 98 7.15 3.26 2.09
N THR A 99 7.18 3.14 3.41
CA THR A 99 8.37 3.42 4.22
C THR A 99 8.56 2.28 5.21
N VAL A 100 9.80 1.97 5.57
CA VAL A 100 10.08 1.02 6.63
C VAL A 100 10.01 1.76 7.96
N TRP A 101 9.00 1.44 8.77
CA TRP A 101 8.81 2.02 10.09
C TRP A 101 9.53 1.14 11.14
N TRP A 102 9.13 1.26 12.40
CA TRP A 102 9.79 0.58 13.52
C TRP A 102 9.77 -0.95 13.39
N GLU A 103 8.78 -1.53 12.71
CA GLU A 103 8.72 -2.96 12.41
C GLU A 103 9.95 -3.46 11.64
N GLY A 104 10.64 -2.61 10.88
CA GLY A 104 11.92 -2.97 10.27
C GLY A 104 12.98 -3.41 11.29
N GLU A 105 12.99 -2.81 12.48
CA GLU A 105 13.90 -3.20 13.56
C GLU A 105 13.48 -4.51 14.23
N LEU A 106 12.16 -4.77 14.28
CA LEU A 106 11.62 -6.05 14.73
C LEU A 106 12.09 -7.18 13.81
N PHE A 107 11.95 -7.01 12.48
CA PHE A 107 12.43 -7.99 11.50
C PHE A 107 13.96 -8.11 11.47
N ALA A 108 14.70 -7.07 11.86
CA ALA A 108 16.15 -7.14 12.04
C ALA A 108 16.59 -7.94 13.29
N GLY A 109 15.66 -8.34 14.17
CA GLY A 109 15.93 -9.19 15.34
C GLY A 109 16.68 -8.49 16.48
N ARG A 110 16.71 -7.15 16.46
CA ARG A 110 17.28 -6.27 17.50
C ARG A 110 16.45 -4.96 17.61
N PRO A 111 15.15 -5.05 17.99
CA PRO A 111 14.30 -3.87 18.09
C PRO A 111 14.74 -2.91 19.20
N ASP A 112 14.76 -1.60 18.91
CA ASP A 112 14.88 -0.56 19.94
C ASP A 112 13.48 -0.17 20.45
N TRP A 113 13.11 -0.67 21.63
CA TRP A 113 11.83 -0.37 22.26
C TRP A 113 11.70 1.08 22.73
N ASN A 114 12.81 1.76 23.01
CA ASN A 114 12.77 3.17 23.39
C ASN A 114 12.34 4.02 22.20
N LYS A 115 12.80 3.67 21.00
CA LYS A 115 12.36 4.32 19.76
C LYS A 115 10.85 4.12 19.55
N LEU A 116 10.32 2.91 19.78
CA LEU A 116 8.88 2.67 19.72
C LEU A 116 8.11 3.53 20.75
N GLY A 117 8.58 3.54 21.99
CA GLY A 117 7.96 4.31 23.07
C GLY A 117 8.06 5.83 22.90
N ALA A 118 8.98 6.32 22.07
CA ALA A 118 9.18 7.73 21.80
C ALA A 118 8.29 8.29 20.68
N TYR A 119 7.56 7.44 19.93
CA TYR A 119 6.62 7.95 18.91
C TYR A 119 5.52 8.78 19.58
N PRO A 120 5.26 10.00 19.09
CA PRO A 120 4.22 10.84 19.67
C PRO A 120 2.84 10.23 19.42
N TRP A 121 2.01 10.20 20.45
CA TRP A 121 0.60 9.87 20.29
C TRP A 121 -0.07 10.92 19.39
N PRO A 122 -0.78 10.50 18.33
CA PRO A 122 -1.53 11.44 17.51
C PRO A 122 -2.60 12.13 18.36
N LYS A 123 -2.86 13.41 18.08
CA LYS A 123 -3.84 14.22 18.80
C LYS A 123 -4.76 14.89 17.79
N LEU A 124 -6.03 14.96 18.14
CA LEU A 124 -7.00 15.76 17.39
C LEU A 124 -6.75 17.23 17.68
N SER A 125 -6.84 18.06 16.63
CA SER A 125 -7.03 19.50 16.79
C SER A 125 -8.37 19.80 17.48
N ALA A 126 -8.53 21.02 17.98
CA ALA A 126 -9.77 21.43 18.64
C ALA A 126 -10.99 21.31 17.70
N GLU A 127 -10.81 21.57 16.40
CA GLU A 127 -11.88 21.45 15.41
C GLU A 127 -12.22 20.00 15.10
N GLU A 128 -11.22 19.12 14.92
CA GLU A 128 -11.45 17.69 14.71
C GLU A 128 -12.13 17.04 15.92
N GLN A 129 -11.71 17.42 17.14
CA GLN A 129 -12.35 16.98 18.37
C GLN A 129 -13.81 17.46 18.44
N ALA A 130 -14.05 18.74 18.12
CA ALA A 130 -15.42 19.27 18.07
C ALA A 130 -16.29 18.53 17.04
N PHE A 131 -15.73 18.18 15.87
CA PHE A 131 -16.46 17.41 14.86
C PHE A 131 -16.80 15.98 15.33
N LEU A 132 -15.89 15.35 16.07
CA LEU A 132 -16.11 14.04 16.68
C LEU A 132 -17.20 14.09 17.77
N ASP A 133 -17.17 15.13 18.60
CA ASP A 133 -18.06 15.25 19.77
C ASP A 133 -19.46 15.75 19.41
N ASN A 134 -19.60 16.53 18.34
CA ASN A 134 -20.87 17.12 17.94
C ASN A 134 -21.45 16.43 16.70
N GLU A 135 -20.84 16.62 15.52
CA GLU A 135 -21.37 16.16 14.24
C GLU A 135 -21.41 14.64 14.16
N THR A 136 -20.32 13.97 14.55
CA THR A 136 -20.23 12.50 14.51
C THR A 136 -21.17 11.88 15.55
N GLU A 137 -21.27 12.48 16.75
CA GLU A 137 -22.23 12.04 17.76
C GLU A 137 -23.69 12.21 17.28
N ALA A 138 -24.01 13.33 16.63
CA ALA A 138 -25.32 13.55 16.06
C ALA A 138 -25.66 12.54 14.95
N LEU A 139 -24.69 12.21 14.08
CA LEU A 139 -24.85 11.14 13.10
C LEU A 139 -25.07 9.79 13.77
N CYS A 140 -24.33 9.48 14.83
CA CYS A 140 -24.55 8.28 15.64
C CYS A 140 -25.96 8.21 16.24
N ARG A 141 -26.51 9.34 16.72
CA ARG A 141 -27.88 9.40 17.26
C ARG A 141 -28.96 9.27 16.19
N LEU A 142 -28.72 9.84 15.01
CA LEU A 142 -29.63 9.76 13.87
C LEU A 142 -29.66 8.36 13.26
N THR A 143 -28.54 7.65 13.34
CA THR A 143 -28.40 6.31 12.78
C THR A 143 -29.05 5.25 13.68
N ASN A 144 -29.99 4.51 13.13
CA ASN A 144 -30.54 3.30 13.74
C ASN A 144 -30.21 2.08 12.86
N ASP A 145 -29.34 1.19 13.35
CA ASP A 145 -28.86 0.02 12.60
C ASP A 145 -29.98 -0.94 12.19
N TRP A 146 -30.98 -1.15 13.06
CA TRP A 146 -32.15 -1.95 12.72
C TRP A 146 -32.95 -1.32 11.58
N ALA A 147 -33.16 0.01 11.61
CA ALA A 147 -33.86 0.71 10.54
C ALA A 147 -33.08 0.62 9.21
N CYS A 148 -31.75 0.79 9.25
CA CYS A 148 -30.89 0.60 8.08
C CYS A 148 -31.02 -0.81 7.51
N THR A 149 -31.09 -1.81 8.38
CA THR A 149 -31.21 -3.21 7.99
C THR A 149 -32.56 -3.52 7.34
N GLN A 150 -33.66 -3.02 7.91
CA GLN A 150 -35.01 -3.22 7.36
C GLN A 150 -35.21 -2.51 6.02
N GLN A 151 -34.67 -1.29 5.88
CA GLN A 151 -34.75 -0.51 4.64
C GLN A 151 -33.72 -0.99 3.60
N GLN A 152 -32.80 -1.86 4.01
CA GLN A 152 -31.62 -2.26 3.23
C GLN A 152 -30.75 -1.08 2.80
N ASP A 153 -30.91 0.10 3.39
CA ASP A 153 -30.15 1.32 3.11
C ASP A 153 -30.27 2.23 4.33
N MET A 154 -29.41 3.24 4.43
CA MET A 154 -29.58 4.29 5.40
C MET A 154 -30.81 5.14 5.07
N PRO A 155 -31.58 5.59 6.08
CA PRO A 155 -32.64 6.57 5.88
C PRO A 155 -32.14 7.83 5.16
N ALA A 156 -32.99 8.45 4.35
CA ALA A 156 -32.64 9.64 3.57
C ALA A 156 -32.09 10.80 4.43
N GLU A 157 -32.59 10.95 5.66
CA GLU A 157 -32.09 11.94 6.62
C GLU A 157 -30.64 11.69 7.05
N VAL A 158 -30.24 10.42 7.21
CA VAL A 158 -28.87 10.02 7.55
C VAL A 158 -27.96 10.33 6.38
N TRP A 159 -28.37 9.97 5.16
CA TRP A 159 -27.66 10.32 3.92
C TRP A 159 -27.49 11.83 3.77
N GLN A 160 -28.56 12.60 3.93
CA GLN A 160 -28.51 14.05 3.81
C GLN A 160 -27.58 14.67 4.86
N TYR A 161 -27.65 14.20 6.10
CA TYR A 161 -26.77 14.68 7.18
C TYR A 161 -25.29 14.40 6.91
N ILE A 162 -24.95 13.22 6.38
CA ILE A 162 -23.59 12.85 5.96
C ILE A 162 -23.05 13.87 4.94
N LYS A 163 -23.86 14.21 3.93
CA LYS A 163 -23.50 15.16 2.87
C LYS A 163 -23.36 16.58 3.42
N ASP A 164 -24.38 17.06 4.12
CA ASP A 164 -24.46 18.45 4.62
C ASP A 164 -23.35 18.80 5.61
N LYS A 165 -22.93 17.83 6.43
CA LYS A 165 -21.86 18.05 7.43
C LYS A 165 -20.46 17.84 6.88
N GLY A 166 -20.32 17.38 5.64
CA GLY A 166 -19.03 17.20 4.97
C GLY A 166 -18.30 15.93 5.38
N PHE A 167 -19.01 14.87 5.75
CA PHE A 167 -18.40 13.58 6.08
C PHE A 167 -17.73 12.93 4.86
N LEU A 168 -18.19 13.21 3.63
CA LEU A 168 -17.60 12.65 2.40
C LEU A 168 -16.32 13.36 1.93
N GLY A 169 -15.96 14.47 2.56
CA GLY A 169 -14.84 15.34 2.16
C GLY A 169 -13.92 15.73 3.32
N MET A 170 -13.72 14.83 4.29
CA MET A 170 -12.89 15.09 5.46
C MET A 170 -11.44 15.34 5.07
N ILE A 171 -10.88 14.55 4.15
CA ILE A 171 -9.46 14.68 3.72
C ILE A 171 -9.23 15.81 2.72
N ILE A 172 -10.29 16.30 2.07
CA ILE A 172 -10.17 17.30 1.00
C ILE A 172 -9.76 18.65 1.62
N PRO A 173 -8.75 19.35 1.08
CA PRO A 173 -8.33 20.66 1.58
C PRO A 173 -9.45 21.70 1.55
N ARG A 174 -9.36 22.68 2.46
CA ARG A 174 -10.38 23.73 2.63
C ARG A 174 -10.53 24.64 1.41
N GLU A 175 -9.48 24.82 0.63
CA GLU A 175 -9.53 25.60 -0.63
C GLU A 175 -10.50 24.99 -1.66
N TYR A 176 -10.74 23.68 -1.58
CA TYR A 176 -11.75 22.97 -2.37
C TYR A 176 -13.05 22.74 -1.61
N GLY A 177 -13.23 23.34 -0.42
CA GLY A 177 -14.44 23.23 0.39
C GLY A 177 -14.53 22.00 1.29
N GLY A 178 -13.46 21.21 1.42
CA GLY A 178 -13.40 20.08 2.36
C GLY A 178 -13.04 20.50 3.79
N LYS A 179 -12.81 19.51 4.67
CA LYS A 179 -12.44 19.77 6.07
C LYS A 179 -10.94 19.87 6.31
N GLY A 180 -10.12 19.23 5.47
CA GLY A 180 -8.67 19.13 5.65
C GLY A 180 -8.28 18.44 6.96
N PHE A 181 -9.04 17.44 7.38
CA PHE A 181 -8.81 16.66 8.58
C PHE A 181 -7.67 15.66 8.39
N SER A 182 -6.98 15.37 9.49
CA SER A 182 -5.91 14.39 9.55
C SER A 182 -6.42 12.96 9.40
N ALA A 183 -5.53 12.05 8.99
CA ALA A 183 -5.80 10.62 8.99
C ALA A 183 -6.23 10.09 10.38
N TYR A 184 -5.74 10.71 11.46
CA TYR A 184 -6.15 10.35 12.82
C TYR A 184 -7.61 10.73 13.09
N ALA A 185 -8.03 11.94 12.71
CA ALA A 185 -9.44 12.34 12.84
C ALA A 185 -10.37 11.46 12.00
N HIS A 186 -9.99 11.15 10.76
CA HIS A 186 -10.70 10.19 9.94
C HIS A 186 -10.87 8.85 10.68
N SER A 187 -9.78 8.27 11.21
CA SER A 187 -9.81 7.03 12.00
C SER A 187 -10.76 7.11 13.21
N GLN A 188 -10.73 8.20 13.99
CA GLN A 188 -11.60 8.36 15.16
C GLN A 188 -13.08 8.48 14.77
N VAL A 189 -13.40 9.21 13.69
CA VAL A 189 -14.77 9.33 13.18
C VAL A 189 -15.30 7.96 12.75
N ILE A 190 -14.55 7.19 11.95
CA ILE A 190 -14.99 5.86 11.50
C ILE A 190 -15.13 4.89 12.69
N THR A 191 -14.19 4.94 13.65
CA THR A 191 -14.26 4.10 14.86
C THR A 191 -15.55 4.36 15.62
N LYS A 192 -15.90 5.64 15.81
CA LYS A 192 -17.11 6.03 16.52
C LYS A 192 -18.39 5.60 15.77
N LEU A 193 -18.47 5.82 14.47
CA LEU A 193 -19.60 5.37 13.64
C LEU A 193 -19.77 3.85 13.66
N SER A 194 -18.67 3.11 13.63
CA SER A 194 -18.65 1.64 13.67
C SER A 194 -19.23 1.07 14.97
N THR A 195 -19.26 1.84 16.07
CA THR A 195 -19.94 1.42 17.30
C THR A 195 -21.47 1.38 17.18
N ARG A 196 -22.02 1.96 16.10
CA ARG A 196 -23.46 2.10 15.88
C ARG A 196 -23.97 1.29 14.72
N SER A 197 -23.36 1.47 13.55
CA SER A 197 -23.76 0.76 12.33
C SER A 197 -22.64 0.78 11.31
N SER A 198 -22.43 -0.35 10.63
CA SER A 198 -21.47 -0.46 9.54
C SER A 198 -21.88 0.37 8.32
N ALA A 199 -23.17 0.68 8.16
CA ALA A 199 -23.67 1.38 6.98
C ALA A 199 -23.07 2.80 6.83
N PRO A 200 -23.24 3.73 7.78
CA PRO A 200 -22.59 5.05 7.71
C PRO A 200 -21.08 4.95 7.87
N ALA A 201 -20.56 3.98 8.64
CA ALA A 201 -19.12 3.80 8.81
C ALA A 201 -18.43 3.54 7.46
N VAL A 202 -18.92 2.56 6.67
CA VAL A 202 -18.34 2.24 5.36
C VAL A 202 -18.60 3.35 4.34
N THR A 203 -19.80 3.94 4.32
CA THR A 203 -20.15 5.04 3.42
C THR A 203 -19.26 6.27 3.63
N VAL A 204 -18.90 6.60 4.87
CA VAL A 204 -17.99 7.72 5.17
C VAL A 204 -16.53 7.34 4.96
N MET A 205 -16.15 6.09 5.25
CA MET A 205 -14.75 5.65 5.17
C MET A 205 -14.20 5.70 3.76
N VAL A 206 -14.90 5.11 2.79
CA VAL A 206 -14.36 4.89 1.44
C VAL A 206 -13.99 6.20 0.73
N PRO A 207 -14.85 7.24 0.68
CA PRO A 207 -14.52 8.52 0.03
C PRO A 207 -13.30 9.24 0.62
N ASN A 208 -12.92 8.93 1.85
CA ASN A 208 -11.83 9.57 2.60
C ASN A 208 -10.57 8.68 2.73
N SER A 209 -10.50 7.61 1.96
CA SER A 209 -9.36 6.66 1.92
C SER A 209 -8.88 6.51 0.47
N LEU A 210 -8.50 5.30 0.05
CA LEU A 210 -8.22 5.02 -1.36
C LEU A 210 -9.49 5.23 -2.21
N GLY A 211 -9.55 6.36 -2.91
CA GLY A 211 -10.66 6.76 -3.75
C GLY A 211 -10.34 7.99 -4.59
N PRO A 212 -11.29 8.48 -5.40
CA PRO A 212 -11.11 9.63 -6.28
C PRO A 212 -10.49 10.86 -5.63
N ALA A 213 -10.90 11.22 -4.40
CA ALA A 213 -10.36 12.39 -3.71
C ALA A 213 -8.84 12.25 -3.45
N GLU A 214 -8.41 11.17 -2.81
CA GLU A 214 -6.99 10.91 -2.50
C GLU A 214 -6.14 10.90 -3.78
N LEU A 215 -6.57 10.14 -4.79
CA LEU A 215 -5.86 10.06 -6.07
C LEU A 215 -5.77 11.42 -6.79
N LEU A 216 -6.85 12.21 -6.76
CA LEU A 216 -6.84 13.55 -7.33
C LEU A 216 -5.91 14.48 -6.58
N LEU A 217 -5.84 14.41 -5.24
CA LEU A 217 -4.96 15.27 -4.45
C LEU A 217 -3.48 15.04 -4.79
N HIS A 218 -3.06 13.79 -4.94
CA HIS A 218 -1.67 13.44 -5.27
C HIS A 218 -1.34 13.59 -6.76
N TYR A 219 -2.21 13.12 -7.65
CA TYR A 219 -1.87 12.97 -9.07
C TYR A 219 -2.73 13.79 -10.02
N GLY A 220 -3.91 14.25 -9.59
CA GLY A 220 -4.85 15.00 -10.43
C GLY A 220 -4.24 16.26 -11.04
N THR A 221 -4.62 16.57 -12.27
CA THR A 221 -4.25 17.86 -12.88
C THR A 221 -4.95 19.01 -12.16
N PRO A 222 -4.48 20.27 -12.27
CA PRO A 222 -5.17 21.42 -11.71
C PRO A 222 -6.65 21.50 -12.13
N GLU A 223 -6.95 21.17 -13.38
CA GLU A 223 -8.30 21.18 -13.96
C GLU A 223 -9.17 20.09 -13.32
N GLN A 224 -8.65 18.86 -13.21
CA GLN A 224 -9.35 17.77 -12.54
C GLN A 224 -9.63 18.09 -11.06
N LYS A 225 -8.63 18.64 -10.35
CA LYS A 225 -8.78 19.07 -8.95
C LYS A 225 -9.87 20.11 -8.80
N GLN A 226 -9.84 21.17 -9.63
CA GLN A 226 -10.80 22.27 -9.57
C GLN A 226 -12.22 21.82 -9.93
N HIS A 227 -12.37 20.86 -10.84
CA HIS A 227 -13.66 20.34 -11.25
C HIS A 227 -14.28 19.40 -10.19
N TYR A 228 -13.53 18.38 -9.75
CA TYR A 228 -14.10 17.28 -8.96
C TYR A 228 -14.06 17.52 -7.45
N LEU A 229 -12.97 18.06 -6.88
CA LEU A 229 -12.80 18.14 -5.43
C LEU A 229 -13.91 18.95 -4.73
N PRO A 230 -14.42 20.07 -5.27
CA PRO A 230 -15.56 20.78 -4.66
C PRO A 230 -16.86 19.98 -4.66
N GLY A 231 -17.10 19.19 -5.71
CA GLY A 231 -18.25 18.30 -5.82
C GLY A 231 -18.19 17.17 -4.79
N LEU A 232 -17.02 16.56 -4.64
CA LEU A 232 -16.74 15.51 -3.67
C LEU A 232 -16.86 16.04 -2.23
N ALA A 233 -16.29 17.23 -1.96
CA ALA A 233 -16.31 17.84 -0.63
C ALA A 233 -17.72 18.18 -0.13
N SER A 234 -18.58 18.66 -1.04
CA SER A 234 -19.97 19.00 -0.75
C SER A 234 -20.91 17.79 -0.80
N GLY A 235 -20.40 16.61 -1.18
CA GLY A 235 -21.20 15.41 -1.40
C GLY A 235 -22.14 15.48 -2.61
N ARG A 236 -22.08 16.51 -3.45
CA ARG A 236 -22.80 16.50 -4.73
C ARG A 236 -22.34 15.34 -5.60
N GLU A 237 -21.04 15.07 -5.56
CA GLU A 237 -20.46 13.86 -6.11
C GLU A 237 -20.34 12.78 -5.03
N ILE A 238 -20.84 11.58 -5.32
CA ILE A 238 -20.65 10.40 -4.49
C ILE A 238 -19.62 9.52 -5.20
N PRO A 239 -18.38 9.42 -4.67
CA PRO A 239 -17.34 8.66 -5.34
C PRO A 239 -17.43 7.16 -5.04
N ALA A 240 -17.00 6.35 -6.00
CA ALA A 240 -16.66 4.95 -5.81
C ALA A 240 -15.26 4.64 -6.36
N PHE A 241 -14.68 3.49 -6.00
CA PHE A 241 -13.39 3.07 -6.54
C PHE A 241 -13.41 1.62 -7.02
N ALA A 242 -13.26 1.44 -8.33
CA ALA A 242 -13.47 0.22 -9.07
C ALA A 242 -12.14 -0.45 -9.41
N LEU A 243 -11.56 -1.13 -8.42
CA LEU A 243 -10.34 -1.93 -8.57
C LEU A 243 -10.64 -3.42 -8.74
N THR A 244 -11.34 -4.01 -7.78
CA THR A 244 -11.63 -5.45 -7.72
C THR A 244 -12.47 -5.92 -8.91
N SER A 245 -12.05 -7.01 -9.54
CA SER A 245 -12.80 -7.69 -10.60
C SER A 245 -13.34 -9.04 -10.09
N PRO A 246 -14.26 -9.71 -10.81
CA PRO A 246 -14.70 -11.05 -10.48
C PRO A 246 -13.58 -12.09 -10.33
N TRP A 247 -12.42 -11.85 -10.98
CA TRP A 247 -11.32 -12.81 -11.08
C TRP A 247 -10.06 -12.37 -10.32
N ALA A 248 -9.98 -11.11 -9.91
CA ALA A 248 -8.82 -10.53 -9.22
C ALA A 248 -9.26 -9.63 -8.05
N GLY A 249 -8.84 -10.03 -6.84
CA GLY A 249 -9.02 -9.30 -5.58
C GLY A 249 -7.68 -9.01 -4.92
N SER A 250 -7.17 -9.96 -4.13
CA SER A 250 -5.86 -9.84 -3.47
C SER A 250 -4.70 -9.68 -4.45
N ASP A 251 -4.76 -10.36 -5.59
CA ASP A 251 -3.83 -10.17 -6.70
C ASP A 251 -4.34 -9.07 -7.65
N ALA A 252 -4.33 -7.84 -7.16
CA ALA A 252 -4.83 -6.67 -7.89
C ALA A 252 -4.01 -6.33 -9.15
N ALA A 253 -2.77 -6.83 -9.25
CA ALA A 253 -1.94 -6.65 -10.44
C ALA A 253 -2.44 -7.46 -11.64
N SER A 254 -3.20 -8.53 -11.38
CA SER A 254 -3.71 -9.48 -12.39
C SER A 254 -5.15 -9.20 -12.83
N ILE A 255 -5.62 -7.95 -12.70
CA ILE A 255 -6.95 -7.57 -13.20
C ILE A 255 -7.08 -7.85 -14.71
N PRO A 256 -8.19 -8.46 -15.18
CA PRO A 256 -8.41 -8.77 -16.59
C PRO A 256 -8.97 -7.58 -17.38
N ASP A 257 -9.39 -6.52 -16.68
CA ASP A 257 -9.96 -5.31 -17.27
C ASP A 257 -8.90 -4.60 -18.12
N ALA A 258 -9.24 -4.30 -19.38
CA ALA A 258 -8.28 -3.85 -20.36
C ALA A 258 -8.81 -2.67 -21.19
N GLY A 259 -7.90 -1.75 -21.49
CA GLY A 259 -8.12 -0.64 -22.40
C GLY A 259 -7.14 -0.69 -23.57
N VAL A 260 -7.57 -0.24 -24.74
CA VAL A 260 -6.70 -0.02 -25.90
C VAL A 260 -6.75 1.44 -26.30
N VAL A 261 -5.59 2.09 -26.36
CA VAL A 261 -5.46 3.46 -26.88
C VAL A 261 -5.90 3.47 -28.34
N CYS A 262 -6.81 4.37 -28.68
CA CYS A 262 -7.33 4.51 -30.03
C CYS A 262 -7.84 5.93 -30.27
N LYS A 263 -8.17 6.24 -31.52
CA LYS A 263 -8.94 7.44 -31.84
C LYS A 263 -10.44 7.18 -31.71
N GLY A 264 -11.20 8.21 -31.38
CA GLY A 264 -12.66 8.16 -31.35
C GLY A 264 -13.27 9.55 -31.32
N GLU A 265 -14.58 9.60 -31.55
CA GLU A 265 -15.32 10.85 -31.53
C GLU A 265 -15.66 11.26 -30.09
N TRP A 266 -15.35 12.50 -29.73
CA TRP A 266 -15.72 13.12 -28.45
C TRP A 266 -16.15 14.56 -28.70
N ASN A 267 -17.34 14.93 -28.23
CA ASN A 267 -17.90 16.28 -28.41
C ASN A 267 -17.87 16.78 -29.88
N GLY A 268 -18.05 15.87 -30.84
CA GLY A 268 -18.07 16.17 -32.27
C GLY A 268 -16.69 16.29 -32.94
N GLU A 269 -15.60 15.98 -32.23
CA GLU A 269 -14.24 15.99 -32.75
C GLU A 269 -13.57 14.62 -32.60
N GLU A 270 -12.69 14.26 -33.54
CA GLU A 270 -11.84 13.07 -33.41
C GLU A 270 -10.71 13.37 -32.42
N VAL A 271 -10.71 12.68 -31.28
CA VAL A 271 -9.69 12.82 -30.23
C VAL A 271 -8.98 11.49 -29.97
N LEU A 272 -7.80 11.59 -29.37
CA LEU A 272 -7.12 10.42 -28.83
C LEU A 272 -7.78 10.02 -27.50
N GLY A 273 -8.09 8.74 -27.36
CA GLY A 273 -8.76 8.18 -26.21
C GLY A 273 -8.36 6.72 -26.00
N MET A 274 -9.23 6.00 -25.32
CA MET A 274 -9.08 4.58 -25.04
C MET A 274 -10.45 3.91 -25.07
N ARG A 275 -10.53 2.71 -25.62
CA ARG A 275 -11.71 1.83 -25.46
C ARG A 275 -11.43 0.83 -24.37
N VAL A 276 -12.22 0.90 -23.31
CA VAL A 276 -12.02 0.11 -22.10
C VAL A 276 -13.17 -0.87 -21.92
N SER A 277 -12.83 -2.13 -21.69
CA SER A 277 -13.75 -3.18 -21.29
C SER A 277 -13.43 -3.61 -19.86
N PHE A 278 -14.44 -3.60 -19.00
CA PHE A 278 -14.25 -3.85 -17.57
C PHE A 278 -15.50 -4.50 -16.94
N ASP A 279 -15.28 -5.34 -15.95
CA ASP A 279 -16.31 -5.91 -15.07
C ASP A 279 -15.77 -5.87 -13.65
N LYS A 280 -16.31 -4.95 -12.86
CA LYS A 280 -15.87 -4.68 -11.49
C LYS A 280 -16.88 -5.21 -10.50
N ARG A 281 -16.41 -5.73 -9.37
CA ARG A 281 -17.24 -6.42 -8.38
C ARG A 281 -16.92 -5.93 -6.97
N TYR A 282 -17.98 -5.82 -6.15
CA TYR A 282 -17.90 -5.35 -4.77
C TYR A 282 -17.37 -3.92 -4.65
N ILE A 283 -17.83 -3.07 -5.54
CA ILE A 283 -17.50 -1.66 -5.55
C ILE A 283 -18.45 -0.95 -4.59
N THR A 284 -17.89 -0.53 -3.47
CA THR A 284 -18.62 0.23 -2.45
C THR A 284 -19.08 1.56 -3.05
N LEU A 285 -20.30 1.97 -2.71
CA LEU A 285 -21.04 3.12 -3.24
C LEU A 285 -21.44 3.05 -4.72
N ALA A 286 -21.01 2.06 -5.51
CA ALA A 286 -21.36 1.98 -6.93
C ALA A 286 -22.86 2.16 -7.27
N PRO A 287 -23.82 1.55 -6.54
CA PRO A 287 -25.25 1.72 -6.85
C PRO A 287 -25.79 3.15 -6.74
N VAL A 288 -25.05 4.04 -6.07
CA VAL A 288 -25.44 5.43 -5.81
C VAL A 288 -24.34 6.42 -6.16
N CYS A 289 -23.26 5.97 -6.82
CA CYS A 289 -22.16 6.84 -7.18
C CYS A 289 -22.55 7.74 -8.35
N THR A 290 -21.93 8.91 -8.40
CA THR A 290 -22.05 9.83 -9.54
C THR A 290 -20.78 9.78 -10.40
N VAL A 291 -19.66 9.40 -9.78
CA VAL A 291 -18.35 9.25 -10.39
C VAL A 291 -17.62 8.08 -9.74
N PHE A 292 -16.80 7.36 -10.52
CA PHE A 292 -15.97 6.29 -9.99
C PHE A 292 -14.56 6.34 -10.55
N GLY A 293 -13.57 6.06 -9.70
CA GLY A 293 -12.22 5.73 -10.16
C GLY A 293 -12.23 4.32 -10.73
N LEU A 294 -11.53 4.08 -11.84
CA LEU A 294 -11.46 2.80 -12.53
C LEU A 294 -10.00 2.42 -12.74
N ALA A 295 -9.59 1.26 -12.24
CA ALA A 295 -8.28 0.67 -12.53
C ALA A 295 -8.40 -0.40 -13.62
N PHE A 296 -7.54 -0.36 -14.63
CA PHE A 296 -7.52 -1.31 -15.75
C PHE A 296 -6.11 -1.34 -16.36
N ARG A 297 -5.76 -2.39 -17.10
CA ARG A 297 -4.49 -2.44 -17.83
C ARG A 297 -4.64 -1.78 -19.18
N LEU A 298 -3.76 -0.84 -19.51
CA LEU A 298 -3.83 -0.08 -20.76
C LEU A 298 -2.77 -0.57 -21.75
N TYR A 299 -3.20 -0.75 -22.99
CA TYR A 299 -2.36 -1.14 -24.12
C TYR A 299 -2.38 -0.07 -25.20
N ASP A 300 -1.26 0.11 -25.88
CA ASP A 300 -1.08 1.02 -27.02
C ASP A 300 -0.38 0.30 -28.19
N PRO A 301 -1.07 -0.65 -28.85
CA PRO A 301 -0.47 -1.48 -29.90
C PRO A 301 0.00 -0.67 -31.11
N GLU A 302 -0.63 0.49 -31.37
CA GLU A 302 -0.27 1.41 -32.44
C GLU A 302 0.78 2.44 -32.01
N ARG A 303 1.20 2.43 -30.75
CA ARG A 303 2.18 3.35 -30.14
C ARG A 303 1.83 4.82 -30.37
N LEU A 304 0.55 5.15 -30.25
CA LEU A 304 0.02 6.50 -30.41
C LEU A 304 0.53 7.46 -29.32
N LEU A 305 0.98 6.92 -28.17
CA LEU A 305 1.65 7.65 -27.09
C LEU A 305 3.19 7.56 -27.14
N GLY A 306 3.75 6.85 -28.13
CA GLY A 306 5.19 6.80 -28.40
C GLY A 306 6.02 5.87 -27.48
N GLY A 307 5.37 5.09 -26.61
CA GLY A 307 6.01 4.20 -25.63
C GLY A 307 5.92 2.71 -25.98
N ASP A 308 5.84 1.88 -24.94
CA ASP A 308 5.64 0.43 -25.03
C ASP A 308 4.18 0.08 -25.42
N GLU A 309 3.98 -1.13 -25.94
CA GLU A 309 2.63 -1.61 -26.32
C GLU A 309 1.76 -1.97 -25.11
N ASP A 310 2.39 -2.36 -23.99
CA ASP A 310 1.73 -2.61 -22.72
C ASP A 310 2.19 -1.53 -21.75
N LEU A 311 1.31 -0.57 -21.48
CA LEU A 311 1.62 0.57 -20.62
C LEU A 311 1.53 0.19 -19.14
N GLY A 312 0.80 -0.87 -18.81
CA GLY A 312 0.54 -1.29 -17.43
C GLY A 312 -0.78 -0.75 -16.87
N ILE A 313 -0.95 -0.87 -15.55
CA ILE A 313 -2.19 -0.46 -14.87
C ILE A 313 -2.33 1.05 -14.94
N THR A 314 -3.52 1.52 -15.29
CA THR A 314 -3.90 2.93 -15.40
C THR A 314 -5.14 3.17 -14.56
N CYS A 315 -5.21 4.34 -13.91
CA CYS A 315 -6.40 4.79 -13.18
C CYS A 315 -7.08 5.93 -13.93
N ALA A 316 -8.37 5.78 -14.20
CA ALA A 316 -9.21 6.81 -14.80
C ALA A 316 -10.33 7.22 -13.84
N LEU A 317 -10.89 8.41 -14.05
CA LEU A 317 -12.07 8.91 -13.34
C LEU A 317 -13.22 9.02 -14.34
N VAL A 318 -14.32 8.31 -14.06
CA VAL A 318 -15.39 8.08 -15.03
C VAL A 318 -16.74 8.46 -14.41
N PRO A 319 -17.56 9.30 -15.07
CA PRO A 319 -18.94 9.52 -14.67
C PRO A 319 -19.77 8.23 -14.70
N HIS A 320 -20.64 8.03 -13.70
CA HIS A 320 -21.46 6.82 -13.60
C HIS A 320 -22.44 6.62 -14.77
N ASP A 321 -22.83 7.71 -15.43
CA ASP A 321 -23.79 7.79 -16.54
C ASP A 321 -23.11 7.89 -17.91
N HIS A 322 -21.77 7.73 -17.96
CA HIS A 322 -21.02 7.78 -19.20
C HIS A 322 -21.50 6.69 -20.18
N PRO A 323 -21.69 6.97 -21.48
CA PRO A 323 -22.25 6.02 -22.43
C PRO A 323 -21.50 4.68 -22.46
N GLY A 324 -22.24 3.59 -22.25
CA GLY A 324 -21.70 2.23 -22.20
C GLY A 324 -21.30 1.73 -20.81
N VAL A 325 -21.41 2.57 -19.77
CA VAL A 325 -21.31 2.15 -18.37
C VAL A 325 -22.63 1.56 -17.88
N ASP A 326 -22.56 0.43 -17.17
CA ASP A 326 -23.69 -0.25 -16.52
C ASP A 326 -23.41 -0.41 -15.02
N ILE A 327 -24.17 0.33 -14.20
CA ILE A 327 -24.26 0.13 -12.76
C ILE A 327 -25.26 -0.99 -12.52
N GLY A 328 -24.78 -2.22 -12.56
CA GLY A 328 -25.63 -3.40 -12.43
C GLY A 328 -26.26 -3.55 -11.04
N ASN A 329 -26.88 -4.71 -10.81
CA ASN A 329 -27.62 -4.96 -9.57
C ASN A 329 -26.75 -4.85 -8.31
N ARG A 330 -27.26 -4.11 -7.32
CA ARG A 330 -26.67 -4.00 -5.99
C ARG A 330 -26.36 -5.39 -5.39
N HIS A 331 -25.17 -5.51 -4.84
CA HIS A 331 -24.76 -6.66 -4.03
C HIS A 331 -25.22 -6.50 -2.58
N PHE A 332 -25.71 -7.59 -2.00
CA PHE A 332 -26.16 -7.64 -0.60
C PHE A 332 -25.52 -8.81 0.15
N PRO A 333 -24.19 -8.79 0.38
CA PRO A 333 -23.50 -9.90 1.04
C PRO A 333 -23.79 -9.86 2.55
N LEU A 334 -24.19 -11.00 3.12
CA LEU A 334 -24.31 -11.16 4.59
C LEU A 334 -25.18 -10.10 5.29
N ASN A 335 -26.23 -9.60 4.64
CA ASN A 335 -27.08 -8.50 5.12
C ASN A 335 -26.31 -7.20 5.44
N ALA A 336 -25.15 -7.00 4.85
CA ALA A 336 -24.45 -5.72 4.86
C ALA A 336 -25.22 -4.68 4.05
N VAL A 337 -25.74 -3.66 4.74
CA VAL A 337 -26.69 -2.69 4.14
C VAL A 337 -26.05 -1.41 3.61
N TRP A 338 -24.73 -1.27 3.63
CA TRP A 338 -24.08 -0.21 2.86
C TRP A 338 -24.23 -0.47 1.36
N MET A 339 -24.10 0.59 0.56
CA MET A 339 -24.19 0.49 -0.89
C MET A 339 -22.96 -0.20 -1.44
N ASN A 340 -23.18 -1.25 -2.23
CA ASN A 340 -22.12 -2.07 -2.81
C ASN A 340 -22.66 -2.71 -4.10
N GLY A 341 -21.90 -2.68 -5.19
CA GLY A 341 -22.41 -3.14 -6.48
C GLY A 341 -21.31 -3.46 -7.48
N PRO A 342 -21.68 -3.91 -8.68
CA PRO A 342 -20.77 -3.98 -9.80
C PRO A 342 -20.70 -2.63 -10.54
N VAL A 343 -19.69 -2.49 -11.39
CA VAL A 343 -19.64 -1.47 -12.45
C VAL A 343 -19.10 -2.18 -13.69
N ARG A 344 -19.80 -2.08 -14.81
CA ARG A 344 -19.44 -2.81 -16.04
C ARG A 344 -19.38 -1.89 -17.24
N GLY A 345 -18.62 -2.29 -18.24
CA GLY A 345 -18.59 -1.62 -19.52
C GLY A 345 -17.93 -2.51 -20.57
N LYS A 346 -18.40 -2.42 -21.81
CA LYS A 346 -17.79 -3.09 -22.95
C LYS A 346 -17.49 -2.08 -24.04
N ASP A 347 -16.22 -2.01 -24.43
CA ASP A 347 -15.69 -1.12 -25.46
C ASP A 347 -16.04 0.37 -25.26
N VAL A 348 -16.09 0.77 -23.99
CA VAL A 348 -16.46 2.13 -23.56
C VAL A 348 -15.34 3.08 -23.96
N PHE A 349 -15.66 4.02 -24.85
CA PHE A 349 -14.70 5.04 -25.28
C PHE A 349 -14.57 6.13 -24.22
N MET A 350 -13.34 6.45 -23.83
CA MET A 350 -13.00 7.49 -22.87
C MET A 350 -11.86 8.33 -23.45
N PRO A 351 -11.97 9.67 -23.51
CA PRO A 351 -10.83 10.54 -23.82
C PRO A 351 -9.69 10.31 -22.83
N LEU A 352 -8.43 10.51 -23.27
CA LEU A 352 -7.29 10.30 -22.38
C LEU A 352 -7.27 11.24 -21.16
N ASP A 353 -8.00 12.35 -21.20
CA ASP A 353 -8.15 13.28 -20.06
C ASP A 353 -8.93 12.67 -18.88
N PHE A 354 -9.58 11.52 -19.08
CA PHE A 354 -10.17 10.75 -17.99
C PHE A 354 -9.10 10.09 -17.12
N ILE A 355 -7.89 9.86 -17.63
CA ILE A 355 -6.77 9.34 -16.85
C ILE A 355 -6.45 10.34 -15.73
N ILE A 356 -6.38 9.86 -14.49
CA ILE A 356 -6.07 10.71 -13.34
C ILE A 356 -4.65 11.25 -13.50
N GLY A 357 -4.50 12.58 -13.56
CA GLY A 357 -3.23 13.25 -13.87
C GLY A 357 -2.89 13.39 -15.35
N GLY A 358 -3.82 13.00 -16.23
CA GLY A 358 -3.77 13.15 -17.68
C GLY A 358 -2.97 12.06 -18.40
N PRO A 359 -2.79 12.19 -19.73
CA PRO A 359 -2.15 11.16 -20.58
C PRO A 359 -0.76 10.73 -20.10
N ARG A 360 0.00 11.64 -19.48
CA ARG A 360 1.33 11.36 -18.93
C ARG A 360 1.35 10.33 -17.80
N MET A 361 0.20 10.08 -17.17
CA MET A 361 0.05 9.11 -16.08
C MET A 361 -0.47 7.74 -16.57
N ALA A 362 -0.62 7.55 -17.89
CA ALA A 362 -0.86 6.23 -18.46
C ALA A 362 0.20 5.24 -17.98
N GLY A 363 -0.24 4.08 -17.49
CA GLY A 363 0.64 3.04 -16.95
C GLY A 363 1.12 3.25 -15.51
N GLN A 364 0.86 4.40 -14.90
CA GLN A 364 1.31 4.72 -13.53
C GLN A 364 0.28 4.36 -12.45
N GLY A 365 -0.84 3.76 -12.82
CA GLY A 365 -1.93 3.42 -11.91
C GLY A 365 -1.53 2.45 -10.80
N TRP A 366 -0.62 1.50 -11.06
CA TRP A 366 -0.15 0.62 -9.99
C TRP A 366 0.59 1.38 -8.89
N ARG A 367 1.46 2.31 -9.27
CA ARG A 367 2.14 3.20 -8.34
C ARG A 367 1.14 4.03 -7.53
N MET A 368 0.13 4.61 -8.18
CA MET A 368 -0.93 5.36 -7.49
C MET A 368 -1.66 4.50 -6.45
N LEU A 369 -1.97 3.25 -6.78
CA LEU A 369 -2.65 2.31 -5.88
C LEU A 369 -1.82 1.90 -4.67
N MET A 370 -0.49 1.99 -4.75
CA MET A 370 0.41 1.60 -3.67
C MET A 370 0.84 2.79 -2.80
N GLU A 371 0.87 4.01 -3.35
CA GLU A 371 1.23 5.24 -2.63
C GLU A 371 0.04 5.88 -1.88
N CYS A 372 -1.20 5.61 -2.31
CA CYS A 372 -2.45 6.09 -1.68
C CYS A 372 -3.17 4.96 -0.92
#